data_AF-A0A9D5D0X7-F1
#
_entry.id   AF-A0A9D5D0X7-F1
#
_cell.length_a   1.000
_cell.length_b   1.000
_cell.length_c   1.000
_cell.angle_alpha   90.00
_cell.angle_beta   90.00
_cell.angle_gamma   90.00
#
_symmetry.space_group_name_H-M   'P 1'
#
loop_
_entity.id
_entity.type
_entity.pdbx_description
1 polymer ?
#
loop_
_entity_poly.entity_id
_entity_poly.type
_entity_poly.pdbx_seq_one_letter_code
_entity_poly.pdbx_strand_id
1 'polypeptide(L)'
;MIYPSINRALRLHLTQKGSVLAPMAGLVVKVLVENGASVEEGQPVLVLEAMKMEHVLKSPRAGYVDGLQVAVGQQVYDTSVLFMIKEVEIRMNFLFPFDWYTIPNAHSREAKMQL
;
A
#
# COMPACT_ATOMS: atom_id res chain seq x y z
N MET A 1 21.31 41.87 -8.23
CA MET A 1 21.83 40.50 -8.08
C MET A 1 20.65 39.64 -7.62
N ILE A 2 19.93 39.06 -8.57
CA ILE A 2 18.66 38.38 -8.31
C ILE A 2 18.99 36.98 -7.79
N TYR A 3 18.69 36.69 -6.52
CA TYR A 3 18.61 35.31 -6.06
C TYR A 3 17.47 34.65 -6.85
N PRO A 4 17.72 33.63 -7.69
CA PRO A 4 16.62 32.85 -8.18
C PRO A 4 16.14 32.01 -7.01
N SER A 5 14.94 32.32 -6.54
CA SER A 5 14.11 31.47 -5.70
C SER A 5 13.94 30.11 -6.39
N ILE A 6 14.91 29.21 -6.22
CA ILE A 6 14.78 27.83 -6.67
C ILE A 6 13.82 27.17 -5.70
N ASN A 7 12.56 27.12 -6.13
CA ASN A 7 11.41 26.42 -5.57
C ASN A 7 11.77 25.34 -4.53
N ARG A 8 11.63 25.70 -3.25
CA ARG A 8 11.49 24.73 -2.14
C ARG A 8 10.32 23.73 -2.40
N ALA A 9 9.39 24.09 -3.29
CA ALA A 9 8.25 23.28 -3.70
C ALA A 9 8.57 22.11 -4.66
N LEU A 10 9.77 22.02 -5.25
CA LEU A 10 10.09 20.99 -6.24
C LEU A 10 10.95 19.82 -5.71
N ARG A 11 11.26 19.80 -4.41
CA ARG A 11 11.87 18.64 -3.71
C ARG A 11 10.82 17.72 -3.07
N LEU A 12 9.55 17.89 -3.45
CA LEU A 12 8.47 16.93 -3.22
C LEU A 12 8.38 15.99 -4.43
N HIS A 13 9.48 15.31 -4.75
CA HIS A 13 9.43 14.22 -5.72
C HIS A 13 8.76 13.04 -5.01
N LEU A 14 7.42 13.01 -5.09
CA LEU A 14 6.60 11.81 -4.97
C LEU A 14 6.83 10.99 -3.69
N THR A 15 6.48 11.53 -2.52
CA THR A 15 6.06 10.63 -1.42
C THR A 15 4.74 10.02 -1.86
N GLN A 16 4.80 8.94 -2.66
CA GLN A 16 3.62 8.18 -3.03
C GLN A 16 2.92 7.81 -1.72
N LYS A 17 1.59 7.97 -1.65
CA LYS A 17 0.83 7.76 -0.41
C LYS A 17 1.11 6.36 0.15
N GLY A 18 1.94 6.26 1.19
CA GLY A 18 2.33 4.97 1.78
C GLY A 18 3.83 4.65 1.70
N SER A 19 4.66 5.50 1.08
CA SER A 19 6.12 5.35 1.13
C SER A 19 6.68 5.65 2.52
N VAL A 20 7.49 4.73 3.04
CA VAL A 20 8.28 4.92 4.26
C VAL A 20 9.73 5.16 3.88
N LEU A 21 10.21 6.34 4.25
CA LEU A 21 11.57 6.80 3.97
C LEU A 21 12.48 6.56 5.18
N ALA A 22 13.77 6.43 4.92
CA ALA A 22 14.79 6.49 5.95
C ALA A 22 14.77 7.88 6.63
N PRO A 23 14.48 7.98 7.93
CA PRO A 23 14.44 9.27 8.63
C PRO A 23 15.82 9.92 8.73
N MET A 24 16.86 9.10 8.71
CA MET A 24 18.27 9.49 8.75
C MET A 24 19.11 8.38 8.10
N ALA A 25 20.34 8.72 7.69
CA ALA A 25 21.29 7.72 7.22
C ALA A 25 21.63 6.74 8.37
N GLY A 26 21.72 5.45 8.06
CA GLY A 26 21.90 4.40 9.08
C GLY A 26 22.23 3.05 8.48
N LEU A 27 22.37 2.05 9.36
CA LEU A 27 22.62 0.65 9.03
C LEU A 27 21.34 -0.15 9.26
N VAL A 28 20.93 -0.98 8.32
CA VAL A 28 19.83 -1.93 8.54
C VAL A 28 20.32 -3.04 9.46
N VAL A 29 19.80 -3.11 10.67
CA VAL A 29 20.20 -4.13 11.66
C VAL A 29 19.23 -5.30 11.72
N LYS A 30 17.95 -5.09 11.38
CA LYS A 30 16.93 -6.13 11.32
C LYS A 30 15.92 -5.85 10.22
N VAL A 31 15.49 -6.91 9.54
CA VAL A 31 14.32 -6.91 8.66
C VAL A 31 13.32 -7.90 9.28
N LEU A 32 12.12 -7.43 9.62
CA LEU A 32 11.15 -8.16 10.44
C LEU A 32 10.04 -8.80 9.61
N VAL A 33 9.86 -8.36 8.37
CA VAL A 33 8.86 -8.86 7.43
C VAL A 33 9.46 -8.99 6.05
N GLU A 34 8.89 -9.86 5.23
CA GLU A 34 9.31 -10.04 3.83
C GLU A 34 8.58 -9.05 2.91
N ASN A 35 9.17 -8.79 1.74
CA ASN A 35 8.47 -8.06 0.70
C ASN A 35 7.21 -8.84 0.25
N GLY A 36 6.07 -8.16 0.15
CA GLY A 36 4.77 -8.76 -0.13
C GLY A 36 3.99 -9.20 1.12
N ALA A 37 4.58 -9.11 2.31
CA ALA A 37 3.87 -9.45 3.55
C ALA A 37 2.71 -8.49 3.85
N SER A 38 1.61 -9.04 4.35
CA SER A 38 0.51 -8.25 4.93
C SER A 38 0.94 -7.69 6.29
N VAL A 39 0.66 -6.42 6.53
CA VAL A 39 0.99 -5.73 7.78
C VAL A 39 -0.19 -4.89 8.28
N GLU A 40 -0.28 -4.74 9.60
CA GLU A 40 -1.21 -3.84 10.27
C GLU A 40 -0.61 -2.44 10.48
N GLU A 41 -1.45 -1.45 10.80
CA GLU A 41 -0.97 -0.13 11.22
C GLU A 41 -0.11 -0.24 12.49
N GLY A 42 1.05 0.41 12.48
CA GLY A 42 1.98 0.38 13.60
C GLY A 42 2.83 -0.89 13.68
N GLN A 43 2.61 -1.88 12.81
CA GLN A 43 3.40 -3.11 12.79
C GLN A 43 4.86 -2.81 12.43
N PRO A 44 5.85 -3.29 13.21
CA PRO A 44 7.27 -3.16 12.88
C PRO A 44 7.65 -3.87 11.57
N VAL A 45 8.40 -3.18 10.70
CA VAL A 45 8.82 -3.70 9.38
C VAL A 45 10.33 -3.93 9.34
N LEU A 46 11.12 -2.96 9.81
CA LEU A 46 12.58 -3.07 9.87
C LEU A 46 13.14 -2.19 10.99
N VAL A 47 14.41 -2.41 11.35
CA VAL A 47 15.13 -1.62 12.35
C VAL A 47 16.41 -1.06 11.73
N LEU A 48 16.60 0.24 11.89
CA LEU A 48 17.83 0.94 11.53
C LEU A 48 18.64 1.26 12.78
N GLU A 49 19.95 1.12 12.72
CA GLU A 49 20.86 1.72 13.68
C GLU A 49 21.43 3.01 13.10
N ALA A 50 21.26 4.10 13.82
CA ALA A 50 21.82 5.39 13.46
C ALA A 50 22.21 6.14 14.74
N MET A 51 23.35 6.82 14.74
CA MET A 51 23.85 7.57 15.89
C MET A 51 23.89 6.75 17.20
N LYS A 52 24.28 5.47 17.11
CA LYS A 52 24.31 4.48 18.22
C LYS A 52 22.94 4.18 18.85
N MET A 53 21.85 4.42 18.11
CA MET A 53 20.49 4.18 18.57
C MET A 53 19.70 3.39 17.51
N GLU A 54 18.94 2.40 17.98
CA GLU A 54 18.02 1.65 17.14
C GLU A 54 16.71 2.45 16.90
N HIS A 55 16.27 2.47 15.66
CA HIS A 55 15.06 3.13 15.20
C HIS A 55 14.18 2.10 14.50
N VAL A 56 13.05 1.77 15.12
CA VAL A 56 12.08 0.83 14.56
C VAL A 56 11.20 1.57 13.56
N LEU A 57 11.25 1.16 12.30
CA LEU A 57 10.35 1.67 11.27
C LEU A 57 9.11 0.79 11.21
N LYS A 58 7.97 1.45 11.35
CA LYS A 58 6.66 0.82 11.44
C LYS A 58 5.84 1.13 10.20
N SER A 59 4.88 0.27 9.91
CA SER A 59 3.90 0.51 8.87
C SER A 59 2.98 1.68 9.28
N PRO A 60 2.82 2.72 8.44
CA PRO A 60 1.93 3.84 8.74
C PRO A 60 0.45 3.52 8.55
N ARG A 61 0.10 2.34 8.01
CA ARG A 61 -1.29 1.87 7.79
C ARG A 61 -1.33 0.36 7.58
N ALA A 62 -2.52 -0.23 7.57
CA ALA A 62 -2.68 -1.62 7.13
C ALA A 62 -2.51 -1.76 5.60
N GLY A 63 -1.94 -2.89 5.14
CA GLY A 63 -1.73 -3.15 3.71
C GLY A 63 -0.66 -4.21 3.45
N TYR A 64 -0.08 -4.18 2.25
CA TYR A 64 1.04 -5.05 1.85
C TYR A 64 2.32 -4.26 1.68
N VAL A 65 3.43 -4.81 2.18
CA VAL A 65 4.78 -4.26 1.98
C VAL A 65 5.21 -4.44 0.54
N ASP A 66 5.67 -3.38 -0.10
CA ASP A 66 6.12 -3.35 -1.49
C ASP A 66 7.47 -2.63 -1.61
N GLY A 67 8.38 -3.19 -2.39
CA GLY A 67 9.71 -2.61 -2.63
C GLY A 67 10.70 -2.73 -1.46
N LEU A 68 10.44 -3.60 -0.48
CA LEU A 68 11.39 -3.84 0.63
C LEU A 68 12.57 -4.70 0.14
N GLN A 69 13.58 -4.05 -0.44
CA GLN A 69 14.77 -4.71 -1.00
C GLN A 69 16.04 -4.48 -0.18
N VAL A 70 15.89 -4.15 1.10
CA VAL A 70 17.04 -3.92 1.99
C VAL A 70 17.48 -5.20 2.69
N ALA A 71 18.79 -5.37 2.85
CA ALA A 71 19.39 -6.48 3.59
C ALA A 71 19.96 -6.04 4.94
N VAL A 72 20.02 -6.95 5.90
CA VAL A 72 20.74 -6.72 7.16
C VAL A 72 22.22 -6.44 6.85
N GLY A 73 22.79 -5.42 7.48
CA GLY A 73 24.13 -4.91 7.23
C GLY A 73 24.20 -3.89 6.07
N GLN A 74 23.11 -3.60 5.39
CA GLN A 74 23.09 -2.59 4.33
C GLN A 74 23.07 -1.18 4.90
N GLN A 75 23.90 -0.30 4.33
CA GLN A 75 23.87 1.13 4.63
C GLN A 75 22.82 1.84 3.79
N VAL A 76 22.01 2.68 4.44
CA VAL A 76 20.97 3.50 3.81
C VAL A 76 21.26 4.98 4.02
N TYR A 77 20.90 5.80 3.05
CA TYR A 77 21.10 7.26 3.10
C TYR A 77 19.83 7.97 3.55
N ASP A 78 19.95 9.21 4.01
CA ASP A 78 18.81 10.02 4.38
C ASP A 78 17.79 10.11 3.24
N THR A 79 16.51 10.07 3.58
CA THR A 79 15.39 10.19 2.62
C THR A 79 15.29 9.08 1.57
N SER A 80 16.10 8.02 1.66
CA SER A 80 15.98 6.83 0.79
C SER A 80 14.64 6.15 1.02
N VAL A 81 13.96 5.73 -0.06
CA VAL A 81 12.74 4.92 0.06
C VAL A 81 13.14 3.52 0.52
N LEU A 82 12.55 3.06 1.63
CA LEU A 82 12.87 1.73 2.19
C LEU A 82 11.81 0.70 1.82
N PHE A 83 10.55 1.09 1.91
CA PHE A 83 9.40 0.29 1.49
C PHE A 83 8.18 1.18 1.27
N MET A 84 7.16 0.63 0.63
CA MET A 84 5.85 1.24 0.46
C MET A 84 4.77 0.31 1.01
N ILE A 85 3.67 0.88 1.49
CA ILE A 85 2.49 0.12 1.88
C ILE A 85 1.41 0.32 0.82
N LYS A 86 1.09 -0.76 0.10
CA LYS A 86 -0.03 -0.83 -0.84
C LYS A 86 -1.31 -1.23 -0.10
N GLU A 87 -2.41 -0.58 -0.44
CA GLU A 87 -3.71 -0.88 0.15
C GLU A 87 -4.26 -2.21 -0.39
N VAL A 88 -4.99 -2.94 0.43
CA VAL A 88 -5.68 -4.16 0.01
C VAL A 88 -6.93 -3.73 -0.76
N GLU A 89 -6.88 -3.71 -2.09
CA GLU A 89 -8.10 -3.56 -2.90
C GLU A 89 -8.87 -4.88 -2.81
N ILE A 90 -9.82 -4.96 -1.88
CA ILE A 90 -10.75 -6.10 -1.81
C ILE A 90 -11.64 -6.01 -3.04
N ARG A 91 -11.24 -6.69 -4.12
CA ARG A 91 -12.16 -7.02 -5.21
C ARG A 91 -13.15 -8.02 -4.67
N MET A 92 -14.28 -7.53 -4.19
CA MET A 92 -15.45 -8.36 -3.97
C MET A 92 -15.90 -8.86 -5.34
N ASN A 93 -15.39 -10.02 -5.74
CA ASN A 93 -15.93 -10.76 -6.87
C ASN A 93 -17.34 -11.17 -6.47
N PHE A 94 -18.33 -10.33 -6.75
CA PHE A 94 -19.72 -10.74 -6.77
C PHE A 94 -19.83 -11.74 -7.93
N LEU A 95 -19.60 -13.01 -7.61
CA LEU A 95 -20.13 -14.11 -8.40
C LEU A 95 -21.65 -13.99 -8.23
N PHE A 96 -22.32 -13.25 -9.10
CA PHE A 96 -23.77 -13.34 -9.23
C PHE A 96 -24.04 -14.61 -10.05
N PRO A 97 -24.56 -15.71 -9.47
CA PRO A 97 -25.01 -16.85 -10.27
C PRO A 97 -26.42 -16.59 -10.85
N PHE A 98 -26.68 -15.38 -11.36
CA PHE A 98 -28.02 -15.02 -11.84
C PHE A 98 -27.93 -14.31 -13.19
N ASP A 99 -27.81 -15.13 -14.24
CA ASP A 99 -28.12 -14.76 -15.62
C ASP A 99 -29.60 -14.35 -15.72
N TRP A 100 -29.92 -13.09 -15.44
CA TRP A 100 -31.28 -12.53 -15.62
C TRP A 100 -31.72 -12.48 -17.10
N TYR A 101 -30.88 -12.92 -18.03
CA TYR A 101 -31.16 -12.92 -19.47
C TYR A 101 -32.00 -14.12 -19.96
N THR A 102 -32.35 -15.08 -19.08
CA THR A 102 -33.25 -16.18 -19.45
C THR A 102 -34.54 -16.13 -18.63
N ILE A 103 -35.37 -15.12 -18.89
CA ILE A 103 -36.80 -15.18 -18.59
C ILE A 103 -37.51 -15.59 -19.89
N PRO A 104 -37.73 -16.89 -20.16
CA PRO A 104 -38.62 -17.28 -21.24
C PRO A 104 -40.05 -16.94 -20.82
N ASN A 105 -40.67 -15.98 -21.51
CA ASN A 105 -42.12 -15.69 -21.57
C ASN A 105 -43.00 -16.44 -20.54
N ALA A 106 -43.13 -15.88 -19.33
CA ALA A 106 -44.19 -16.29 -18.43
C ALA A 106 -45.46 -15.47 -18.74
N HIS A 107 -46.42 -16.17 -19.36
CA HIS A 107 -47.84 -15.83 -19.50
C HIS A 107 -48.26 -14.74 -20.50
N SER A 108 -48.37 -15.18 -21.77
CA SER A 108 -49.53 -14.84 -22.57
C SER A 108 -50.54 -16.00 -22.47
N ARG A 109 -51.82 -15.66 -22.25
CA ARG A 109 -53.06 -16.45 -22.46
C ARG A 109 -53.49 -17.43 -21.35
N GLU A 110 -54.32 -16.93 -20.44
CA GLU A 110 -55.59 -17.63 -20.15
C GLU A 110 -56.74 -16.63 -20.30
N ALA A 111 -57.63 -16.97 -21.22
CA ALA A 111 -58.81 -16.22 -21.60
C ALA A 111 -60.02 -16.72 -20.79
N LYS A 112 -60.98 -15.82 -20.59
CA LYS A 112 -62.41 -16.10 -20.39
C LYS A 112 -62.79 -17.26 -19.45
N MET A 113 -63.31 -16.92 -18.28
CA MET A 113 -64.63 -17.44 -17.94
C MET A 113 -65.42 -16.45 -17.08
N GLN A 114 -66.60 -16.16 -17.60
CA GLN A 114 -67.62 -15.29 -17.09
C GLN A 114 -68.52 -16.12 -16.15
N LEU A 115 -68.85 -15.59 -14.98
CA LEU A 115 -70.17 -15.59 -14.34
C LEU A 115 -70.09 -14.74 -13.06
#